data_AF-A0A1R2D2L8-F1
#
_entry.id   AF-A0A1R2D2L8-F1
#
_cell.length_a   1.000
_cell.length_b   1.000
_cell.length_c   1.000
_cell.angle_alpha   90.00
_cell.angle_beta   90.00
_cell.angle_gamma   90.00
#
_symmetry.space_group_name_H-M   'P 1'
#
loop_
_entity.id
_entity.type
_entity.pdbx_description
1 polymer ?
#
loop_
_entity_poly.entity_id
_entity_poly.type
_entity_poly.pdbx_seq_one_letter_code
_entity_poly.pdbx_strand_id
1 'polypeptide(L)'
;MSKAVHVIHYEEQAVGRRIKSTKKHFLWKFSLDSITYTIDIFSSKFSGKRTLKVNGDIYFEGKKQGKIFHQSLEIGTHSIIIIEANKSFDLRIDGISFNLLKKQSDFGINIESDSSNLMSNQLIPEQQEDWEKAAKPYDIIVREGLNTTTREKLPIIPILSKKPRGRLTVQNPTFDPRFMFGSEKQSPIEPNMLGGEDFAPKPRAYSSYMRGVEKSSGYENFNLID
;
A
#
# COMPACT_ATOMS: atom_id res chain seq x y z
N MET A 1 -11.34 24.35 7.79
CA MET A 1 -10.63 23.90 9.00
C MET A 1 -9.44 23.08 8.57
N SER A 2 -8.26 23.28 9.16
CA SER A 2 -7.07 22.50 8.85
C SER A 2 -7.28 21.05 9.30
N LYS A 3 -7.07 20.13 8.37
CA LYS A 3 -7.13 18.68 8.58
C LYS A 3 -6.00 18.25 9.53
N ALA A 4 -6.32 17.73 10.70
CA ALA A 4 -5.33 17.33 11.70
C ALA A 4 -4.98 15.84 11.52
N VAL A 5 -3.78 15.59 10.98
CA VAL A 5 -3.23 14.24 10.83
C VAL A 5 -2.08 14.06 11.80
N HIS A 6 -2.18 13.09 12.70
CA HIS A 6 -1.12 12.77 13.66
C HIS A 6 -0.61 11.35 13.44
N VAL A 7 0.68 11.22 13.19
CA VAL A 7 1.34 9.92 13.06
C VAL A 7 1.58 9.35 14.46
N ILE A 8 1.12 8.13 14.72
CA ILE A 8 1.30 7.45 16.02
C ILE A 8 2.42 6.42 15.92
N HIS A 9 2.35 5.53 14.93
CA HIS A 9 3.29 4.43 14.81
C HIS A 9 3.39 3.90 13.37
N TYR A 10 4.59 3.43 13.02
CA TYR A 10 4.85 2.71 11.78
C TYR A 10 5.78 1.53 12.07
N GLU A 11 5.40 0.37 11.56
CA GLU A 11 6.18 -0.84 11.70
C GLU A 11 6.17 -1.67 10.42
N GLU A 12 7.34 -2.22 10.07
CA GLU A 12 7.49 -3.23 9.02
C GLU A 12 8.08 -4.50 9.63
N GLN A 13 7.37 -5.61 9.53
CA GLN A 13 7.78 -6.91 10.07
C GLN A 13 7.83 -7.99 8.98
N ALA A 14 8.81 -8.88 9.07
CA ALA A 14 8.87 -10.10 8.25
C ALA A 14 8.21 -11.28 8.97
N VAL A 15 6.95 -11.59 8.63
CA VAL A 15 6.10 -12.58 9.35
C VAL A 15 6.08 -13.99 8.72
N GLY A 16 7.03 -14.30 7.82
CA GLY A 16 7.11 -15.60 7.15
C GLY A 16 7.70 -16.71 8.04
N ARG A 17 6.94 -17.80 8.30
CA ARG A 17 7.38 -18.92 9.16
C ARG A 17 8.60 -19.69 8.63
N ARG A 18 8.52 -20.17 7.39
CA ARG A 18 9.52 -21.11 6.83
C ARG A 18 10.73 -20.39 6.22
N ILE A 19 10.49 -19.27 5.55
CA ILE A 19 11.51 -18.45 4.92
C ILE A 19 11.22 -17.01 5.34
N LYS A 20 12.04 -16.51 6.28
CA LYS A 20 12.03 -15.10 6.68
C LYS A 20 12.09 -14.24 5.40
N SER A 21 11.24 -13.23 5.27
CA SER A 21 11.05 -12.35 4.08
C SER A 21 10.02 -12.74 3.01
N THR A 22 9.44 -13.95 3.03
CA THR A 22 8.41 -14.35 2.05
C THR A 22 7.06 -13.68 2.25
N LYS A 23 6.73 -13.36 3.50
CA LYS A 23 5.55 -12.58 3.88
C LYS A 23 6.00 -11.37 4.69
N LYS A 24 5.57 -10.19 4.27
CA LYS A 24 5.76 -8.94 5.00
C LYS A 24 4.43 -8.47 5.58
N HIS A 25 4.50 -7.85 6.74
CA HIS A 25 3.42 -7.18 7.43
C HIS A 25 3.84 -5.72 7.61
N PHE A 26 3.01 -4.79 7.14
CA PHE A 26 3.20 -3.38 7.41
C PHE A 26 2.01 -2.88 8.21
N LEU A 27 2.30 -2.14 9.27
CA LEU A 27 1.34 -1.63 10.25
C LEU A 27 1.50 -0.11 10.29
N TRP A 28 0.45 0.62 9.98
CA TRP A 28 0.36 2.06 10.18
C TRP A 28 -0.69 2.37 11.23
N LYS A 29 -0.31 3.14 12.25
CA LYS A 29 -1.24 3.71 13.22
C LYS A 29 -1.13 5.22 13.19
N PHE A 30 -2.27 5.89 13.09
CA PHE A 30 -2.35 7.34 13.02
C PHE A 30 -3.72 7.81 13.51
N SER A 31 -3.81 9.09 13.86
CA SER A 31 -5.07 9.74 14.21
C SER A 31 -5.48 10.72 13.12
N LEU A 32 -6.73 10.63 12.67
CA LEU A 32 -7.39 11.59 11.79
C LEU A 32 -8.57 12.19 12.55
N ASP A 33 -8.63 13.51 12.65
CA ASP A 33 -9.72 14.23 13.32
C ASP A 33 -10.03 13.68 14.73
N SER A 34 -8.98 13.37 15.49
CA SER A 34 -9.02 12.74 16.83
C SER A 34 -9.49 11.28 16.90
N ILE A 35 -9.72 10.63 15.76
CA ILE A 35 -10.06 9.20 15.67
C ILE A 35 -8.81 8.42 15.28
N THR A 36 -8.47 7.40 16.08
CA THR A 36 -7.32 6.53 15.79
C THR A 36 -7.70 5.46 14.77
N TYR A 37 -6.89 5.35 13.72
CA TYR A 37 -6.99 4.34 12.69
C TYR A 37 -5.76 3.44 12.68
N THR A 38 -5.99 2.16 12.42
CA THR A 38 -4.95 1.16 12.20
C THR A 38 -5.14 0.56 10.83
N ILE A 39 -4.10 0.61 10.00
CA ILE A 39 -4.09 -0.02 8.67
C ILE A 39 -3.01 -1.09 8.65
N ASP A 40 -3.44 -2.33 8.39
CA ASP A 40 -2.54 -3.48 8.26
C ASP A 40 -2.53 -3.96 6.82
N ILE A 41 -1.33 -4.15 6.26
CA ILE A 41 -1.19 -4.84 4.99
C ILE A 41 -0.28 -6.06 5.12
N PHE A 42 -0.82 -7.20 4.72
CA PHE A 42 -0.07 -8.43 4.57
C PHE A 42 0.24 -8.65 3.09
N SER A 43 1.52 -8.77 2.74
CA SER A 43 1.93 -9.09 1.37
C SER A 43 2.78 -10.35 1.32
N SER A 44 2.32 -11.35 0.57
CA SER A 44 3.06 -12.58 0.29
C SER A 44 3.74 -12.49 -1.07
N LYS A 45 5.07 -12.52 -1.09
CA LYS A 45 5.86 -12.54 -2.34
C LYS A 45 5.65 -13.82 -3.13
N PHE A 46 5.54 -14.96 -2.44
CA PHE A 46 5.44 -16.28 -3.08
C PHE A 46 4.08 -16.48 -3.76
N SER A 47 2.99 -16.22 -3.04
CA SER A 47 1.63 -16.43 -3.58
C SER A 47 1.08 -15.23 -4.34
N GLY A 48 1.72 -14.05 -4.21
CA GLY A 48 1.21 -12.78 -4.73
C GLY A 48 -0.07 -12.28 -4.05
N LYS A 49 -0.54 -12.99 -2.99
CA LYS A 49 -1.73 -12.60 -2.23
C LYS A 49 -1.42 -11.40 -1.34
N ARG A 50 -2.38 -10.48 -1.28
CA ARG A 50 -2.40 -9.33 -0.38
C ARG A 50 -3.70 -9.29 0.38
N THR A 51 -3.59 -8.90 1.64
CA THR A 51 -4.73 -8.66 2.52
C THR A 51 -4.52 -7.29 3.13
N LEU A 52 -5.47 -6.39 2.92
CA LEU A 52 -5.53 -5.07 3.53
C LEU A 52 -6.63 -5.09 4.58
N LYS A 53 -6.29 -4.69 5.80
CA LYS A 53 -7.23 -4.52 6.90
C LYS A 53 -7.24 -3.09 7.38
N VAL A 54 -8.42 -2.61 7.74
CA VAL A 54 -8.63 -1.28 8.35
C VAL A 54 -9.34 -1.53 9.67
N ASN A 55 -8.72 -1.11 10.78
CA ASN A 55 -9.20 -1.32 12.14
C ASN A 55 -9.52 -2.81 12.46
N GLY A 56 -8.77 -3.74 11.85
CA GLY A 56 -8.95 -5.18 12.01
C GLY A 56 -9.89 -5.83 10.98
N ASP A 57 -10.76 -5.06 10.34
CA ASP A 57 -11.70 -5.54 9.33
C ASP A 57 -11.04 -5.68 7.95
N ILE A 58 -11.35 -6.75 7.23
CA ILE A 58 -10.77 -7.03 5.92
C ILE A 58 -11.43 -6.12 4.89
N TYR A 59 -10.66 -5.16 4.37
CA TYR A 59 -11.13 -4.26 3.31
C TYR A 59 -10.86 -4.84 1.91
N PHE A 60 -9.70 -5.46 1.73
CA PHE A 60 -9.33 -6.11 0.47
C PHE A 60 -8.60 -7.41 0.74
N GLU A 61 -8.99 -8.47 0.03
CA GLU A 61 -8.26 -9.72 -0.02
C GLU A 61 -8.20 -10.23 -1.46
N GLY A 62 -6.99 -10.37 -2.00
CA GLY A 62 -6.85 -10.78 -3.39
C GLY A 62 -5.42 -10.93 -3.86
N LYS A 63 -5.25 -11.35 -5.10
CA LYS A 63 -3.95 -11.35 -5.78
C LYS A 63 -3.72 -10.01 -6.47
N LYS A 64 -2.46 -9.63 -6.65
CA LYS A 64 -2.09 -8.49 -7.50
C LYS A 64 -2.68 -8.65 -8.91
N GLN A 65 -3.49 -7.69 -9.33
CA GLN A 65 -3.83 -7.50 -10.74
C GLN A 65 -2.91 -6.39 -11.29
N GLY A 66 -2.09 -6.69 -12.30
CA GLY A 66 -1.22 -5.70 -12.96
C GLY A 66 0.20 -5.57 -12.38
N LYS A 67 0.92 -4.51 -12.82
CA LYS A 67 2.36 -4.29 -12.51
C LYS A 67 2.60 -3.59 -11.18
N ILE A 68 1.67 -2.77 -10.70
CA ILE A 68 1.79 -2.00 -9.45
C ILE A 68 0.51 -2.22 -8.65
N PHE A 69 0.65 -2.49 -7.36
CA PHE A 69 -0.49 -2.52 -6.46
C PHE A 69 -0.85 -1.11 -6.03
N HIS A 70 -2.14 -0.80 -6.17
CA HIS A 70 -2.73 0.45 -5.78
C HIS A 70 -4.09 0.13 -5.16
N GLN A 71 -4.36 0.69 -3.99
CA GLN A 71 -5.68 0.63 -3.36
C GLN A 71 -6.00 2.00 -2.80
N SER A 72 -7.12 2.59 -3.24
CA SER A 72 -7.70 3.78 -2.65
C SER A 72 -8.76 3.38 -1.61
N LEU A 73 -8.87 4.20 -0.58
CA LEU A 73 -9.90 4.11 0.45
C LEU A 73 -10.24 5.52 0.93
N GLU A 74 -11.51 5.75 1.27
CA GLU A 74 -12.00 7.02 1.77
C GLU A 74 -12.42 6.85 3.23
N ILE A 75 -11.86 7.66 4.12
CA ILE A 75 -12.21 7.68 5.54
C ILE A 75 -12.66 9.10 5.88
N GLY A 76 -13.96 9.28 6.10
CA GLY A 76 -14.55 10.59 6.33
C GLY A 76 -14.30 11.52 5.15
N THR A 77 -13.54 12.61 5.36
CA THR A 77 -13.19 13.60 4.32
C THR A 77 -11.78 13.42 3.76
N HIS A 78 -11.09 12.35 4.15
CA HIS A 78 -9.71 12.09 3.78
C HIS A 78 -9.62 11.01 2.70
N SER A 79 -8.78 11.27 1.70
CA SER A 79 -8.42 10.29 0.70
C SER A 79 -7.14 9.59 1.12
N ILE A 80 -7.20 8.27 1.26
CA ILE A 80 -6.05 7.45 1.63
C ILE A 80 -5.73 6.52 0.46
N ILE A 81 -4.46 6.49 0.09
CA ILE A 81 -3.99 5.71 -1.05
C ILE A 81 -2.79 4.88 -0.62
N ILE A 82 -2.84 3.59 -0.88
CA ILE A 82 -1.74 2.65 -0.60
C ILE A 82 -1.11 2.27 -1.94
N ILE A 83 0.17 2.57 -2.09
CA ILE A 83 0.91 2.35 -3.33
C ILE A 83 2.12 1.44 -3.06
N GLU A 84 2.32 0.44 -3.90
CA GLU A 84 3.54 -0.37 -3.88
C GLU A 84 4.69 0.34 -4.60
N ALA A 85 5.74 0.68 -3.87
CA ALA A 85 6.97 1.30 -4.39
C ALA A 85 8.17 0.44 -4.01
N ASN A 86 8.97 -0.02 -4.98
CA ASN A 86 10.24 -0.73 -4.75
C ASN A 86 10.19 -1.91 -3.75
N LYS A 87 9.10 -2.71 -3.76
CA LYS A 87 8.87 -3.85 -2.83
C LYS A 87 8.58 -3.44 -1.37
N SER A 88 8.35 -2.16 -1.13
CA SER A 88 7.72 -1.61 0.07
C SER A 88 6.35 -1.03 -0.29
N PHE A 89 5.57 -0.67 0.72
CA PHE A 89 4.33 0.06 0.54
C PHE A 89 4.48 1.45 1.13
N ASP A 90 3.95 2.43 0.41
CA ASP A 90 3.83 3.81 0.85
C ASP A 90 2.35 4.10 1.07
N LEU A 91 2.00 4.54 2.27
CA LEU A 91 0.66 5.01 2.59
C LEU A 91 0.63 6.52 2.40
N ARG A 92 -0.35 7.02 1.67
CA ARG A 92 -0.53 8.45 1.42
C ARG A 92 -1.86 8.90 1.97
N ILE A 93 -1.86 9.98 2.73
CA ILE A 93 -3.05 10.62 3.30
C ILE A 93 -3.17 12.00 2.65
N ASP A 94 -4.27 12.24 1.94
CA ASP A 94 -4.51 13.47 1.17
C ASP A 94 -3.34 13.84 0.23
N GLY A 95 -2.73 12.81 -0.37
CA GLY A 95 -1.59 12.95 -1.29
C GLY A 95 -0.21 13.04 -0.63
N ILE A 96 -0.13 13.19 0.70
CA ILE A 96 1.12 13.29 1.45
C ILE A 96 1.56 11.90 1.92
N SER A 97 2.82 11.53 1.71
CA SER A 97 3.35 10.24 2.16
C SER A 97 3.50 10.15 3.68
N PHE A 98 3.21 8.97 4.24
CA PHE A 98 3.28 8.72 5.67
C PHE A 98 4.68 8.94 6.23
N ASN A 99 5.72 8.57 5.45
CA ASN A 99 7.11 8.81 5.83
C ASN A 99 7.44 10.31 5.92
N LEU A 100 6.83 11.15 5.08
CA LEU A 100 7.00 12.59 5.15
C LEU A 100 6.27 13.16 6.37
N LEU A 101 5.03 12.71 6.62
CA LEU A 101 4.27 13.08 7.82
C LEU A 101 5.03 12.72 9.11
N LYS A 102 5.65 11.54 9.15
CA LYS A 102 6.47 11.10 10.28
C LYS A 102 7.67 12.04 10.50
N LYS A 103 8.36 12.42 9.43
CA LYS A 103 9.47 13.39 9.55
C LYS A 103 8.97 14.73 10.10
N GLN A 104 7.82 15.21 9.64
CA GLN A 104 7.23 16.45 10.13
C GLN A 104 6.87 16.38 11.62
N SER A 105 6.33 15.25 12.10
CA SER A 105 6.08 15.07 13.54
C SER A 105 7.37 15.04 14.36
N ASP A 106 8.45 14.47 13.82
CA ASP A 106 9.75 14.44 14.48
C ASP A 106 10.40 15.84 14.55
N PHE A 107 10.13 16.71 13.57
CA PHE A 107 10.56 18.12 13.61
C PHE A 107 9.67 18.98 14.50
N GLY A 108 8.41 18.59 14.66
CA GLY A 108 7.43 19.21 15.54
C GLY A 108 7.53 18.73 16.99
N ILE A 109 8.70 18.19 17.43
CA ILE A 109 9.02 18.14 18.86
C ILE A 109 8.64 19.50 19.40
N ASN A 110 7.66 19.49 20.32
CA ASN A 110 7.19 20.67 21.01
C ASN A 110 8.44 21.47 21.38
N ILE A 111 8.69 22.56 20.64
CA ILE A 111 9.15 23.76 21.28
C ILE A 111 7.98 24.06 22.19
N GLU A 112 7.95 23.39 23.35
CA GLU A 112 7.25 23.91 24.49
C GLU A 112 7.65 25.37 24.46
N SER A 113 6.64 26.22 24.36
CA SER A 113 6.78 27.63 24.61
C SER A 113 7.22 27.74 26.07
N ASP A 114 8.48 27.38 26.31
CA ASP A 114 9.37 27.86 27.33
C ASP A 114 9.40 29.36 27.11
N SER A 115 8.32 29.97 27.57
CA SER A 115 8.17 31.38 27.87
C SER A 115 9.26 31.85 28.85
N SER A 116 10.09 30.93 29.37
CA SER A 116 11.32 31.19 30.10
C SER A 116 12.53 31.54 29.22
N ASN A 117 12.52 31.31 27.90
CA ASN A 117 13.60 31.71 26.98
C ASN A 117 13.33 33.02 26.22
N LEU A 118 12.60 33.94 26.85
CA LEU A 118 12.34 35.30 26.34
C LEU A 118 13.53 36.28 26.51
N MET A 119 14.72 35.81 26.94
CA MET A 119 15.86 36.69 27.26
C MET A 119 17.09 36.58 26.34
N SER A 120 17.04 35.85 25.23
CA SER A 120 18.17 35.80 24.28
C SER A 120 17.82 36.16 22.83
N ASN A 121 16.81 37.01 22.62
CA ASN A 121 16.74 37.88 21.43
C ASN A 121 17.70 39.07 21.58
N GLN A 122 18.94 38.83 22.04
CA GLN A 122 20.03 39.66 21.56
C GLN A 122 20.20 39.24 20.11
N LEU A 123 19.57 40.02 19.23
CA LEU A 123 19.96 40.18 17.84
C LEU A 123 21.48 40.05 17.81
N ILE A 124 21.97 38.87 17.42
CA ILE A 124 23.30 38.79 16.85
C ILE A 124 23.17 39.78 15.69
N PRO A 125 23.86 40.94 15.72
CA PRO A 125 23.91 41.78 14.55
C PRO A 125 24.53 40.87 13.51
N GLU A 126 23.66 40.34 12.65
CA GLU A 126 24.01 39.55 11.50
C GLU A 126 24.97 40.47 10.76
N GLN A 127 26.27 40.18 10.90
CA GLN A 127 27.25 40.66 9.97
C GLN A 127 26.76 40.11 8.65
N GLN A 128 25.96 40.94 7.99
CA GLN A 128 25.59 40.85 6.60
C GLN A 128 26.89 41.13 5.83
N GLU A 129 27.89 40.27 6.05
CA GLU A 129 29.10 40.19 5.26
C GLU A 129 28.63 39.77 3.88
N ASP A 130 28.36 40.80 3.07
CA ASP A 130 28.58 40.87 1.63
C ASP A 130 28.76 39.51 0.96
N TRP A 131 27.71 38.69 0.96
CA TRP A 131 27.64 37.50 0.12
C TRP A 131 27.77 37.88 -1.36
N GLU A 132 27.46 39.15 -1.69
CA GLU A 132 27.76 39.80 -2.97
C GLU A 132 29.26 39.95 -3.26
N LYS A 133 30.13 40.14 -2.26
CA LYS A 133 31.60 40.18 -2.45
C LYS A 133 32.22 38.78 -2.50
N ALA A 134 31.64 37.81 -1.81
CA ALA A 134 32.09 36.42 -1.81
C ALA A 134 31.62 35.64 -3.06
N ALA A 135 30.52 36.08 -3.69
CA ALA A 135 30.05 35.54 -4.95
C ALA A 135 31.07 35.89 -6.05
N LYS A 136 31.86 34.89 -6.47
CA LYS A 136 32.67 35.01 -7.68
C LYS A 136 31.73 35.35 -8.85
N PRO A 137 32.04 36.35 -9.67
CA PRO A 137 31.26 36.63 -10.87
C PRO A 137 31.25 35.35 -11.72
N TYR A 138 30.08 34.73 -11.85
CA TYR A 138 29.91 33.61 -12.75
C TYR A 138 29.91 34.17 -14.17
N ASP A 139 30.76 33.61 -15.02
CA ASP A 139 30.69 33.85 -16.45
C ASP A 139 29.32 33.37 -16.94
N ILE A 140 28.45 34.33 -17.24
CA ILE A 140 27.21 34.07 -17.94
C ILE A 140 27.64 33.67 -19.36
N ILE A 141 27.77 32.37 -19.59
CA ILE A 141 27.93 31.83 -20.93
C ILE A 141 26.61 32.08 -21.65
N VAL A 142 26.48 33.26 -22.27
CA VAL A 142 25.42 33.58 -23.21
C VAL A 142 25.60 32.63 -24.37
N ARG A 143 24.90 31.50 -24.35
CA ARG A 143 24.72 30.67 -25.53
C ARG A 143 23.83 31.49 -26.46
N GLU A 144 24.45 32.22 -27.38
CA GLU A 144 23.76 32.78 -28.52
C GLU A 144 22.95 31.65 -29.16
N GLY A 145 21.64 31.72 -28.98
CA GLY A 145 20.74 30.72 -29.51
C GLY A 145 20.89 30.71 -31.02
N LEU A 146 21.49 29.65 -31.56
CA LEU A 146 21.20 29.26 -32.93
C LEU A 146 19.68 29.02 -32.97
N ASN A 147 18.97 29.98 -33.57
CA ASN A 147 17.57 29.87 -33.94
C ASN A 147 17.38 28.84 -35.08
N THR A 148 18.05 27.69 -35.01
CA THR A 148 17.82 26.60 -35.94
C THR A 148 16.71 25.73 -35.38
N THR A 149 15.48 26.11 -35.73
CA THR A 149 14.32 25.22 -35.82
C THR A 149 14.54 24.17 -36.91
N THR A 150 15.68 23.47 -36.89
CA THR A 150 15.83 22.22 -37.61
C THR A 150 15.13 21.17 -36.78
N ARG A 151 13.85 20.96 -37.12
CA ARG A 151 13.03 19.84 -36.68
C ARG A 151 13.77 18.57 -37.12
N GLU A 152 14.65 18.05 -36.25
CA GLU A 152 15.32 16.78 -36.46
C GLU A 152 14.23 15.74 -36.66
N LYS A 153 14.07 15.30 -37.91
CA LYS A 153 13.31 14.10 -38.24
C LYS A 153 14.10 12.96 -37.62
N LEU A 154 13.78 12.62 -36.37
CA LEU A 154 14.25 11.39 -35.76
C LEU A 154 13.91 10.26 -36.75
N PRO A 155 14.89 9.43 -37.16
CA PRO A 155 14.61 8.26 -37.95
C PRO A 155 13.87 7.27 -37.04
N ILE A 156 12.56 7.46 -36.93
CA ILE A 156 11.67 6.46 -36.34
C ILE A 156 11.65 5.31 -37.34
N ILE A 157 12.64 4.42 -37.23
CA ILE A 157 12.61 3.12 -37.87
C ILE A 157 11.55 2.34 -37.08
N PRO A 158 10.37 2.04 -37.66
CA PRO A 158 9.40 1.22 -36.96
C PRO A 158 10.06 -0.12 -36.66
N ILE A 159 10.18 -0.44 -35.37
CA ILE A 159 10.67 -1.75 -34.94
C ILE A 159 9.64 -2.77 -35.43
N LEU A 160 9.91 -3.38 -36.58
CA LEU A 160 9.22 -4.58 -37.02
C LEU A 160 9.46 -5.63 -35.94
N SER A 161 8.48 -5.77 -35.04
CA SER A 161 8.49 -6.82 -34.03
C SER A 161 8.74 -8.14 -34.76
N LYS A 162 9.90 -8.74 -34.52
CA LYS A 162 10.22 -10.08 -34.98
C LYS A 162 9.25 -11.00 -34.26
N LYS A 163 8.07 -11.21 -34.86
CA LYS A 163 7.15 -12.26 -34.43
C LYS A 163 7.97 -13.56 -34.45
N PRO A 164 8.00 -14.34 -33.36
CA PRO A 164 8.57 -15.68 -33.43
C PRO A 164 7.79 -16.42 -34.52
N ARG A 165 8.51 -16.98 -35.50
CA ARG A 165 7.97 -17.91 -36.50
C ARG A 165 7.61 -19.22 -35.79
N GLY A 166 6.62 -19.16 -34.90
CA GLY A 166 5.86 -20.31 -34.46
C GLY A 166 4.84 -20.59 -35.55
N ARG A 167 5.00 -21.72 -36.22
CA ARG A 167 4.07 -22.26 -37.21
C ARG A 167 2.70 -22.38 -36.53
N LEU A 168 1.82 -21.40 -36.72
CA LEU A 168 0.43 -21.50 -36.32
C LEU A 168 -0.18 -22.56 -37.22
N THR A 169 -0.25 -23.79 -36.72
CA THR A 169 -1.19 -24.79 -37.22
C THR A 169 -2.57 -24.15 -37.14
N VAL A 170 -3.21 -23.98 -38.29
CA VAL A 170 -4.60 -23.56 -38.41
C VAL A 170 -5.44 -24.61 -37.68
N GLN A 171 -5.69 -24.39 -36.39
CA GLN A 171 -6.73 -25.13 -35.69
C GLN A 171 -8.04 -24.51 -36.17
N ASN A 172 -8.78 -25.30 -36.93
CA ASN A 172 -10.17 -24.98 -37.25
C ASN A 172 -10.88 -24.65 -35.93
N PRO A 173 -11.60 -23.52 -35.83
CA PRO A 173 -12.32 -23.17 -34.63
C PRO A 173 -13.26 -24.33 -34.29
N THR A 174 -12.98 -25.01 -33.19
CA THR A 174 -13.87 -26.05 -32.68
C THR A 174 -15.12 -25.32 -32.21
N PHE A 175 -16.21 -25.54 -32.92
CA PHE A 175 -17.53 -24.98 -32.61
C PHE A 175 -17.92 -25.45 -31.21
N ASP A 176 -17.85 -24.55 -30.22
CA ASP A 176 -18.33 -24.80 -28.86
C ASP A 176 -19.78 -24.30 -28.76
N PRO A 177 -20.77 -25.19 -28.72
CA PRO A 177 -22.18 -24.80 -28.67
C PRO A 177 -22.57 -24.07 -27.37
N ARG A 178 -21.69 -23.99 -26.35
CA ARG A 178 -21.98 -23.27 -25.11
C ARG A 178 -21.96 -21.74 -25.24
N PHE A 179 -21.35 -21.22 -26.30
CA PHE A 179 -21.26 -19.77 -26.54
C PHE A 179 -22.25 -19.25 -27.58
N MET A 180 -23.18 -20.09 -28.04
CA MET A 180 -24.31 -19.64 -28.84
C MET A 180 -25.32 -18.93 -27.92
N PHE A 181 -25.33 -17.59 -27.99
CA PHE A 181 -26.37 -16.76 -27.40
C PHE A 181 -27.76 -17.26 -27.83
N GLY A 182 -28.67 -17.43 -26.87
CA GLY A 182 -30.11 -17.44 -27.14
C GLY A 182 -30.81 -18.80 -27.13
N SER A 183 -30.79 -19.51 -26.00
CA SER A 183 -31.97 -20.27 -25.56
C SER A 183 -31.94 -20.44 -24.04
N GLU A 184 -32.27 -19.36 -23.34
CA GLU A 184 -32.78 -19.48 -21.97
C GLU A 184 -34.02 -20.37 -22.02
N LYS A 185 -33.88 -21.63 -21.62
CA LYS A 185 -35.00 -22.46 -21.23
C LYS A 185 -35.57 -21.83 -19.97
N GLN A 186 -36.62 -21.01 -20.14
CA GLN A 186 -37.49 -20.62 -19.04
C GLN A 186 -38.01 -21.91 -18.40
N SER A 187 -37.54 -22.23 -17.21
CA SER A 187 -38.15 -23.25 -16.37
C SER A 187 -39.56 -22.79 -16.01
N PRO A 188 -40.56 -23.68 -16.03
CA PRO A 188 -41.93 -23.35 -15.61
C PRO A 188 -41.90 -22.76 -14.20
N ILE A 189 -42.47 -21.57 -14.05
CA ILE A 189 -42.75 -20.97 -12.74
C ILE A 189 -43.85 -21.83 -12.13
N GLU A 190 -43.50 -22.64 -11.12
CA GLU A 190 -44.51 -23.33 -10.34
C GLU A 190 -45.32 -22.31 -9.52
N PRO A 191 -46.66 -22.41 -9.53
CA PRO A 191 -47.50 -21.51 -8.76
C PRO A 191 -47.29 -21.76 -7.26
N ASN A 192 -46.98 -20.67 -6.55
CA ASN A 192 -46.93 -20.56 -5.09
C ASN A 192 -48.08 -21.32 -4.41
N MET A 193 -47.76 -22.46 -3.83
CA MET A 193 -48.57 -23.05 -2.77
C MET A 193 -48.22 -22.32 -1.47
N LEU A 194 -49.14 -21.45 -1.04
CA LEU A 194 -49.22 -20.99 0.35
C LEU A 194 -49.34 -22.22 1.26
N GLY A 195 -48.26 -22.56 1.95
CA GLY A 195 -48.24 -23.54 3.02
C GLY A 195 -47.16 -23.12 4.01
N GLY A 196 -47.57 -22.66 5.18
CA GLY A 196 -46.65 -22.35 6.27
C GLY A 196 -45.95 -23.63 6.72
N GLU A 197 -44.63 -23.63 6.66
CA GLU A 197 -43.81 -24.59 7.39
C GLU A 197 -42.86 -23.82 8.31
N ASP A 198 -43.01 -24.12 9.59
CA ASP A 198 -42.16 -23.66 10.67
C ASP A 198 -40.71 -24.06 10.39
N PHE A 199 -39.89 -23.09 10.00
CA PHE A 199 -38.45 -23.26 9.88
C PHE A 199 -37.84 -23.42 11.26
N ALA A 200 -37.84 -24.65 11.78
CA ALA A 200 -36.95 -25.03 12.86
C ALA A 200 -35.48 -24.81 12.40
N PRO A 201 -34.66 -24.09 13.17
CA PRO A 201 -33.27 -23.84 12.80
C PRO A 201 -32.50 -25.16 12.78
N LYS A 202 -31.96 -25.52 11.61
CA LYS A 202 -31.05 -26.66 11.46
C LYS A 202 -29.90 -26.51 12.48
N PRO A 203 -29.60 -27.53 13.30
CA PRO A 203 -28.49 -27.46 14.23
C PRO A 203 -27.19 -27.27 13.46
N ARG A 204 -26.50 -26.16 13.75
CA ARG A 204 -25.14 -25.94 13.25
C ARG A 204 -24.25 -27.04 13.84
N ALA A 205 -23.77 -27.94 12.99
CA ALA A 205 -22.73 -28.89 13.36
C ALA A 205 -21.48 -28.09 13.72
N TYR A 206 -21.23 -27.93 15.03
CA TYR A 206 -19.96 -27.45 15.54
C TYR A 206 -18.90 -28.50 15.19
N SER A 207 -18.10 -28.20 14.18
CA SER A 207 -16.83 -28.90 13.93
C SER A 207 -15.92 -28.65 15.12
N SER A 208 -15.89 -29.62 16.04
CA SER A 208 -14.97 -29.68 17.16
C SER A 208 -13.57 -29.98 16.62
N TYR A 209 -12.82 -28.93 16.31
CA TYR A 209 -11.37 -29.04 16.19
C TYR A 209 -10.81 -29.45 17.55
N MET A 210 -10.50 -30.74 17.67
CA MET A 210 -9.70 -31.30 18.75
C MET A 210 -8.42 -30.48 18.88
N ARG A 211 -8.31 -29.75 19.99
CA ARG A 211 -7.09 -29.08 20.45
C ARG A 211 -6.09 -30.17 20.81
N GLY A 212 -5.10 -30.38 19.95
CA GLY A 212 -3.95 -31.23 20.23
C GLY A 212 -3.27 -30.78 21.52
N VAL A 213 -3.29 -31.66 22.52
CA VAL A 213 -2.55 -31.53 23.77
C VAL A 213 -1.07 -31.74 23.42
N GLU A 214 -0.30 -30.65 23.41
CA GLU A 214 1.15 -30.75 23.34
C GLU A 214 1.67 -31.34 24.65
N LYS A 215 2.36 -32.47 24.53
CA LYS A 215 3.09 -33.12 25.61
C LYS A 215 4.26 -32.24 26.02
N SER A 216 4.23 -31.71 27.23
CA SER A 216 5.40 -31.18 27.91
C SER A 216 6.20 -32.33 28.53
N SER A 217 7.24 -32.76 27.82
CA SER A 217 8.42 -33.44 28.37
C SER A 217 9.59 -32.51 28.06
N GLY A 218 10.45 -32.03 28.95
CA GLY A 218 10.92 -32.53 30.23
C GLY A 218 12.45 -32.40 30.18
N TYR A 219 13.03 -31.79 31.23
CA TYR A 219 14.47 -31.72 31.57
C TYR A 219 15.33 -30.78 30.67
N GLU A 220 16.37 -30.08 31.14
CA GLU A 220 17.34 -30.34 32.21
C GLU A 220 17.85 -29.07 32.91
N ASN A 221 18.26 -29.28 34.16
CA ASN A 221 19.06 -28.40 35.01
C ASN A 221 20.42 -28.08 34.36
N PHE A 222 20.91 -26.85 34.54
CA PHE A 222 22.35 -26.58 34.52
C PHE A 222 22.76 -25.77 35.76
N ASN A 223 23.83 -26.27 36.37
CA ASN A 223 24.36 -25.97 37.68
C ASN A 223 24.91 -24.54 37.79
N LEU A 224 24.67 -23.91 38.94
CA LEU A 224 25.56 -22.89 39.49
C LEU A 224 26.84 -23.60 39.97
N ILE A 225 28.00 -23.06 39.59
CA ILE A 225 29.28 -23.29 40.25
C ILE A 225 29.72 -21.92 40.77
N ASP A 226 30.21 -21.94 42.01
CA ASP A 226 30.74 -20.82 42.81
C ASP A 226 31.84 -19.99 42.12
#